data_AF-A0A3D4BAT7-F1
#
_entry.id   AF-A0A3D4BAT7-F1
#
_cell.length_a   1.000
_cell.length_b   1.000
_cell.length_c   1.000
_cell.angle_alpha   90.00
_cell.angle_beta   90.00
_cell.angle_gamma   90.00
#
_symmetry.space_group_name_H-M   'P 1'
#
loop_
_entity.id
_entity.type
_entity.pdbx_description
1 polymer ?
#
loop_
_entity_poly.entity_id
_entity_poly.type
_entity_poly.pdbx_seq_one_letter_code
_entity_poly.pdbx_strand_id
1 'polypeptide(L)'
;MVVEIASTTFAATAEVALLESESYDPPPGDPDRLEHAARLLGEAKRPLIWVGLGASDACVEIQDLAEHLQAPVVTTRQGKGIVSHRHPLSLGMANPAYKGHKTWLD
;
A
#
# COMPACT_ATOMS: atom_id res chain seq x y z
N MET A 1 8.59 4.99 17.72
CA MET A 1 9.87 5.57 18.17
C MET A 1 9.69 6.00 19.62
N VAL A 2 10.60 5.61 20.52
CA VAL A 2 10.60 6.06 21.92
C VAL A 2 11.92 6.76 22.15
N VAL A 3 11.85 7.99 22.68
CA VAL A 3 13.03 8.73 23.11
C VAL A 3 12.90 8.87 24.62
N GLU A 4 13.84 8.30 25.36
CA GLU A 4 13.91 8.45 26.81
C GLU A 4 14.79 9.66 27.14
N ILE A 5 14.29 10.54 28.00
CA ILE A 5 14.94 11.80 28.37
C ILE A 5 14.98 11.86 29.89
N ALA A 6 16.18 12.08 30.46
CA ALA A 6 16.35 12.21 31.90
C ALA A 6 15.57 13.43 32.42
N SER A 7 15.00 13.32 33.64
CA SER A 7 14.24 14.41 34.28
C SER A 7 15.05 15.70 34.41
N THR A 8 16.36 15.59 34.58
CA THR A 8 17.30 16.72 34.65
C THR A 8 17.47 17.43 33.31
N THR A 9 17.39 16.71 32.18
CA THR A 9 17.46 17.29 30.83
C THR A 9 16.23 18.16 30.56
N PHE A 10 15.06 17.80 31.08
CA PHE A 10 13.86 18.64 30.96
C PHE A 10 13.94 19.96 31.72
N ALA A 11 14.74 20.01 32.79
CA ALA A 11 14.95 21.22 33.60
C ALA A 11 16.12 22.09 33.10
N ALA A 12 16.95 21.57 32.19
CA ALA A 12 18.09 22.27 31.64
C ALA A 12 17.65 23.26 30.54
N THR A 13 18.33 24.41 30.48
CA THR A 13 18.17 25.39 29.39
C THR A 13 19.45 25.45 28.58
N ALA A 14 19.30 25.61 27.26
CA ALA A 14 20.40 25.79 26.32
C ALA A 14 19.94 26.67 25.16
N GLU A 15 20.85 27.39 24.53
CA GLU A 15 20.58 27.98 23.22
C GLU A 15 20.41 26.86 22.19
N VAL A 16 19.31 26.91 21.45
CA VAL A 16 18.97 25.91 20.43
C VAL A 16 18.56 26.60 19.15
N ALA A 17 19.08 26.08 18.03
CA ALA A 17 18.57 26.42 16.71
C ALA A 17 17.33 25.55 16.43
N LEU A 18 16.21 26.20 16.06
CA LEU A 18 15.04 25.48 15.58
C LEU A 18 15.34 24.94 14.18
N LEU A 19 15.29 23.63 14.04
CA LEU A 19 15.39 22.96 12.74
C LEU A 19 14.00 22.83 12.14
N GLU A 20 13.88 23.12 10.85
CA GLU A 20 12.68 22.77 10.09
C GLU A 20 12.63 21.26 9.89
N SER A 21 11.41 20.72 9.76
CA SER A 21 11.23 19.32 9.41
C SER A 21 11.85 19.07 8.05
N GLU A 22 12.76 18.11 7.96
CA GLU A 22 13.16 17.59 6.66
C GLU A 22 12.02 16.74 6.08
N SER A 23 11.72 16.98 4.81
CA SER A 23 10.87 16.08 4.02
C SER A 23 11.71 14.90 3.56
N TYR A 24 11.22 13.69 3.81
CA TYR A 24 11.80 12.48 3.23
C TYR A 24 10.96 12.06 2.02
N ASP A 25 11.55 12.18 0.83
CA ASP A 25 10.96 11.59 -0.37
C ASP A 25 11.42 10.14 -0.49
N PRO A 26 10.51 9.16 -0.60
CA PRO A 26 10.90 7.79 -0.86
C PRO A 26 11.67 7.73 -2.18
N PRO A 27 12.73 6.89 -2.26
CA PRO A 27 13.49 6.76 -3.50
C PRO A 27 12.56 6.29 -4.63
N PRO A 28 12.75 6.79 -5.87
CA PRO A 28 11.95 6.35 -6.98
C PRO A 28 12.16 4.85 -7.24
N GLY A 29 11.16 4.21 -7.84
CA GLY A 29 11.29 2.85 -8.31
C GLY A 29 12.36 2.73 -9.40
N ASP A 30 13.04 1.59 -9.44
CA ASP A 30 14.02 1.25 -10.48
C ASP A 30 13.30 1.11 -11.85
N PRO A 31 13.61 1.96 -12.85
CA PRO A 31 12.92 1.96 -14.13
C PRO A 31 12.97 0.60 -14.85
N ASP A 32 14.10 -0.11 -14.80
CA ASP A 32 14.27 -1.39 -15.50
C ASP A 32 13.40 -2.47 -14.86
N ARG A 33 13.28 -2.43 -13.52
CA ARG A 33 12.40 -3.35 -12.78
C ARG A 33 10.93 -3.03 -13.02
N LEU A 34 10.57 -1.76 -13.12
CA LEU A 34 9.21 -1.33 -13.45
C LEU A 34 8.80 -1.79 -14.85
N GLU A 35 9.66 -1.61 -15.85
CA GLU A 35 9.42 -2.08 -17.21
C GLU A 35 9.31 -3.61 -17.29
N HIS A 36 10.17 -4.32 -16.57
CA HIS A 36 10.09 -5.77 -16.47
C HIS A 36 8.78 -6.24 -15.84
N ALA A 37 8.35 -5.61 -14.73
CA ALA A 37 7.08 -5.91 -14.08
C ALA A 37 5.88 -5.62 -14.99
N ALA A 38 5.88 -4.50 -15.70
CA ALA A 38 4.81 -4.14 -16.64
C ALA A 38 4.66 -5.18 -17.76
N ARG A 39 5.77 -5.66 -18.33
CA ARG A 39 5.74 -6.73 -19.33
C ARG A 39 5.19 -8.05 -18.76
N LEU A 40 5.62 -8.45 -17.57
CA LEU A 40 5.09 -9.65 -16.91
C LEU A 40 3.58 -9.55 -16.67
N LEU A 41 3.09 -8.38 -16.27
CA LEU A 41 1.65 -8.12 -16.11
C LEU A 41 0.91 -8.16 -17.46
N GLY A 42 1.49 -7.62 -18.52
CA GLY A 42 0.90 -7.63 -19.87
C GLY A 42 0.81 -9.03 -20.49
N GLU A 43 1.71 -9.95 -20.12
CA GLU A 43 1.70 -11.35 -20.58
C GLU A 43 0.90 -12.29 -19.65
N ALA A 44 0.46 -11.80 -18.48
CA ALA A 44 -0.23 -12.61 -17.48
C ALA A 44 -1.63 -13.01 -17.96
N LYS A 45 -1.91 -14.32 -17.94
CA LYS A 45 -3.23 -14.85 -18.35
C LYS A 45 -4.30 -14.72 -17.27
N ARG A 46 -3.91 -14.70 -15.99
CA ARG A 46 -4.80 -14.66 -14.82
C ARG A 46 -4.17 -13.82 -13.71
N PRO A 47 -3.95 -12.51 -13.94
CA PRO A 47 -3.36 -11.64 -12.93
C PRO A 47 -4.28 -11.50 -11.72
N LEU A 48 -3.68 -11.32 -10.53
CA LEU A 48 -4.37 -11.00 -9.28
C LEU A 48 -3.53 -9.99 -8.53
N ILE A 49 -4.16 -8.94 -8.02
CA ILE A 49 -3.50 -7.89 -7.27
C ILE A 49 -3.71 -8.17 -5.78
N TRP A 50 -2.61 -8.31 -5.04
CA TRP A 50 -2.65 -8.50 -3.58
C TRP A 50 -2.08 -7.28 -2.87
N VAL A 51 -2.94 -6.55 -2.17
CA VAL A 51 -2.64 -5.23 -1.62
C VAL A 51 -2.53 -5.25 -0.09
N GLY A 52 -1.44 -4.66 0.42
CA GLY A 52 -1.20 -4.42 1.84
C GLY A 52 -1.31 -2.95 2.22
N LEU A 53 -1.15 -2.64 3.51
CA LEU A 53 -1.25 -1.26 4.03
C LEU A 53 -0.29 -0.27 3.33
N GLY A 54 0.88 -0.73 2.87
CA GLY A 54 1.87 0.14 2.22
C GLY A 54 1.41 0.78 0.90
N ALA A 55 0.25 0.40 0.37
CA ALA A 55 -0.38 1.04 -0.78
C ALA A 55 -1.51 2.01 -0.38
N SER A 56 -1.57 2.45 0.89
CA SER A 56 -2.59 3.38 1.38
C SER A 56 -2.63 4.68 0.58
N ASP A 57 -1.48 5.16 0.12
CA ASP A 57 -1.37 6.40 -0.63
C ASP A 57 -1.52 6.19 -2.15
N ALA A 58 -1.80 4.96 -2.58
CA ALA A 58 -1.94 4.56 -3.98
C ALA A 58 -3.33 3.98 -4.30
N CYS A 59 -4.38 4.43 -3.59
CA CYS A 59 -5.72 3.85 -3.72
C CYS A 59 -6.29 3.97 -5.14
N VAL A 60 -6.11 5.13 -5.78
CA VAL A 60 -6.62 5.40 -7.13
C VAL A 60 -5.84 4.58 -8.15
N GLU A 61 -4.52 4.59 -8.06
CA GLU A 61 -3.61 3.89 -8.97
C GLU A 61 -3.81 2.37 -8.93
N ILE A 62 -4.05 1.81 -7.74
CA ILE A 62 -4.38 0.39 -7.59
C ILE A 62 -5.72 0.04 -8.22
N GLN A 63 -6.73 0.91 -8.08
CA GLN A 63 -8.03 0.69 -8.71
C GLN A 63 -7.90 0.78 -10.24
N ASP A 64 -7.22 1.80 -10.76
CA ASP A 64 -6.99 1.98 -12.20
C ASP A 64 -6.21 0.80 -12.80
N LEU A 65 -5.19 0.30 -12.09
CA LEU A 65 -4.45 -0.89 -12.51
C LEU A 65 -5.33 -2.15 -12.54
N ALA A 66 -6.18 -2.32 -11.52
CA ALA A 66 -7.13 -3.43 -11.47
C ALA A 66 -8.10 -3.39 -12.65
N GLU A 67 -8.64 -2.21 -12.96
CA GLU A 67 -9.53 -1.98 -14.09
C GLU A 67 -8.80 -2.21 -15.42
N HIS A 68 -7.56 -1.73 -15.57
CA HIS A 68 -6.81 -1.91 -16.82
C HIS A 68 -6.47 -3.38 -17.11
N LEU A 69 -6.03 -4.11 -16.08
CA LEU A 69 -5.68 -5.53 -16.20
C LEU A 69 -6.89 -6.46 -16.11
N GLN A 70 -8.09 -5.92 -15.83
CA GLN A 70 -9.28 -6.69 -15.45
C GLN A 70 -8.96 -7.71 -14.34
N ALA A 71 -8.10 -7.29 -13.40
CA ALA A 71 -7.53 -8.14 -12.37
C ALA A 71 -8.29 -7.96 -11.04
N PRO A 72 -8.67 -9.04 -10.36
CA PRO A 72 -9.27 -8.98 -9.04
C PRO A 72 -8.26 -8.48 -8.01
N VAL A 73 -8.78 -7.79 -6.99
CA VAL A 73 -8.02 -7.24 -5.88
C VAL A 73 -8.36 -7.97 -4.60
N VAL A 74 -7.33 -8.49 -3.94
CA VAL A 74 -7.37 -9.10 -2.62
C VAL A 74 -6.58 -8.23 -1.65
N THR A 75 -7.12 -8.00 -0.47
CA THR A 75 -6.48 -7.16 0.55
C THR A 75 -5.97 -8.00 1.73
N THR A 76 -4.88 -7.57 2.34
CA THR A 76 -4.53 -8.00 3.70
C THR A 76 -5.49 -7.38 4.72
N ARG A 77 -5.46 -7.85 5.98
CA ARG A 77 -6.26 -7.24 7.07
C ARG A 77 -6.06 -5.74 7.20
N GLN A 78 -4.82 -5.27 7.04
CA GLN A 78 -4.47 -3.87 7.18
C GLN A 78 -4.71 -3.07 5.89
N GLY A 79 -4.80 -3.73 4.74
CA GLY A 79 -5.08 -3.09 3.45
C GLY A 79 -6.59 -2.93 3.15
N LYS A 80 -7.47 -3.29 4.09
CA LYS A 80 -8.92 -3.16 3.91
C LYS A 80 -9.27 -1.68 3.70
N GLY A 81 -9.96 -1.39 2.60
CA GLY A 81 -10.40 -0.03 2.25
C GLY A 81 -9.58 0.63 1.16
N ILE A 82 -8.40 0.08 0.79
CA ILE A 82 -7.59 0.61 -0.33
C ILE A 82 -8.37 0.52 -1.66
N VAL A 83 -9.06 -0.61 -1.86
CA VAL A 83 -10.13 -0.70 -2.87
C VAL A 83 -11.45 -0.87 -2.14
N SER A 84 -12.46 -0.10 -2.57
CA SER A 84 -13.80 -0.19 -2.00
C SER A 84 -14.35 -1.60 -2.12
N HIS A 85 -14.94 -2.11 -1.03
CA HIS A 85 -15.58 -3.43 -1.06
C HIS A 85 -16.77 -3.52 -2.01
N ARG A 86 -17.31 -2.36 -2.44
CA ARG A 86 -18.40 -2.28 -3.43
C ARG A 86 -17.87 -2.39 -4.87
N HIS A 87 -16.56 -2.29 -5.06
CA HIS A 87 -15.95 -2.37 -6.38
C HIS A 87 -16.11 -3.78 -6.95
N PRO A 88 -16.52 -3.95 -8.23
CA PRO A 88 -16.75 -5.27 -8.82
C PRO A 88 -15.52 -6.20 -8.78
N LEU A 89 -14.32 -5.64 -8.88
CA LEU A 89 -13.06 -6.38 -8.83
C LEU A 89 -12.55 -6.63 -7.40
N SER A 90 -13.21 -6.12 -6.36
CA SER A 90 -12.79 -6.38 -4.98
C SER A 90 -13.26 -7.77 -4.52
N LEU A 91 -12.32 -8.67 -4.26
CA LEU A 91 -12.58 -9.96 -3.61
C LEU A 91 -12.57 -9.85 -2.07
N GLY A 92 -12.23 -8.69 -1.52
CA GLY A 92 -12.16 -8.46 -0.08
C GLY A 92 -10.86 -8.96 0.54
N MET A 93 -10.91 -9.37 1.81
CA MET A 93 -9.72 -9.77 2.56
C MET A 93 -9.42 -11.26 2.33
N ALA A 94 -8.15 -11.61 2.08
CA ALA A 94 -7.67 -13.00 2.09
C ALA A 94 -7.76 -13.60 3.50
N ASN A 95 -8.92 -14.15 3.86
CA ASN A 95 -9.12 -14.91 5.08
C ASN A 95 -10.12 -16.04 4.77
N PRO A 96 -9.84 -17.30 5.16
CA PRO A 96 -10.77 -18.42 4.97
C PRO A 96 -12.20 -18.18 5.51
N ALA A 97 -12.34 -17.34 6.54
CA ALA A 97 -13.64 -16.95 7.10
C ALA A 97 -14.35 -15.83 6.32
N TYR A 98 -13.60 -15.07 5.51
CA TYR A 98 -14.16 -14.05 4.62
C TYR A 98 -14.55 -14.71 3.30
N LYS A 99 -15.85 -15.03 3.16
CA LYS A 99 -16.42 -15.41 1.86
C LYS A 99 -16.53 -14.15 1.01
N GLY A 100 -15.44 -13.80 0.32
CA GLY A 100 -15.47 -12.82 -0.76
C GLY A 100 -16.52 -13.19 -1.83
N HIS A 101 -16.98 -12.21 -2.59
CA HIS A 101 -17.94 -12.41 -3.68
C HIS A 101 -17.40 -13.51 -4.61
N LYS A 102 -18.16 -14.61 -4.72
CA LYS A 102 -17.76 -15.90 -5.32
C LYS A 102 -17.47 -15.88 -6.84
N THR A 103 -17.43 -14.73 -7.48
CA THR A 103 -17.68 -14.64 -8.94
C THR A 103 -16.46 -14.67 -9.85
N TRP A 104 -15.22 -14.67 -9.34
CA TRP A 104 -14.01 -14.61 -10.20
C TRP A 104 -13.18 -15.90 -10.24
N LEU A 105 -13.31 -16.77 -9.23
CA LEU A 105 -12.53 -18.02 -9.12
C LEU A 105 -13.34 -19.27 -9.50
N ASP A 106 -14.63 -19.10 -9.80
CA ASP A 106 -15.51 -20.10 -10.42
C ASP A 106 -15.42 -20.00 -11.95
#